data_AF-A0A220VHB1-F1
#
_entry.id   AF-A0A220VHB1-F1
#
_cell.length_a   1.000
_cell.length_b   1.000
_cell.length_c   1.000
_cell.angle_alpha   90.00
_cell.angle_beta   90.00
_cell.angle_gamma   90.00
#
_symmetry.space_group_name_H-M   'P 1'
#
loop_
_entity.id
_entity.type
_entity.pdbx_description
1 polymer ?
#
loop_
_entity_poly.entity_id
_entity_poly.type
_entity_poly.pdbx_seq_one_letter_code
_entity_poly.pdbx_strand_id
1 'polypeptide(L)'
;MVGLLFKYFLTAGVVMLVSELAKRSDRLGGLIAAMPLVTVIVLIWLYLSHQPAEKIANHAWYTFWYVIPTLPMFLIFPILFPKLGFWLSLAVSVIFTMIFFVLFAVVVKKFGVILL
;
A
#
# COMPACT_ATOMS: atom_id res chain seq x y z
N MET A 1 16.29 18.03 -11.43
CA MET A 1 16.80 16.70 -11.79
C MET A 1 17.36 15.92 -10.60
N VAL A 2 18.30 16.48 -9.82
CA VAL A 2 18.99 15.79 -8.70
C VAL A 2 18.03 15.24 -7.63
N GLY A 3 17.00 15.99 -7.24
CA GLY A 3 16.00 15.52 -6.26
C GLY A 3 15.12 14.36 -6.75
N LEU A 4 14.89 14.23 -8.06
CA LEU A 4 14.12 13.10 -8.63
C LEU A 4 14.95 11.82 -8.61
N LEU A 5 16.24 11.91 -8.98
CA LEU A 5 17.17 10.78 -8.92
C LEU A 5 17.32 10.28 -7.47
N PHE A 6 17.44 11.19 -6.50
CA PHE A 6 17.52 10.81 -5.09
C PHE A 6 16.28 10.05 -4.61
N LYS A 7 15.07 10.53 -4.93
CA LYS A 7 13.82 9.82 -4.62
C LYS A 7 13.76 8.44 -5.25
N TYR A 8 14.24 8.31 -6.49
CA TYR A 8 14.27 7.05 -7.20
C TYR A 8 15.20 6.03 -6.50
N PHE A 9 16.44 6.44 -6.16
CA PHE A 9 17.36 5.56 -5.44
C PHE A 9 16.87 5.21 -4.04
N LEU A 10 16.23 6.15 -3.34
CA LEU A 10 15.66 5.88 -2.00
C LEU A 10 14.52 4.86 -2.09
N THR A 11 13.59 5.03 -3.03
CA THR A 11 12.46 4.11 -3.22
C THR A 11 12.93 2.72 -3.67
N ALA A 12 13.86 2.64 -4.62
CA ALA A 12 14.47 1.39 -5.03
C ALA A 12 15.23 0.71 -3.88
N GLY A 13 15.97 1.48 -3.09
CA GLY A 13 16.69 0.99 -1.91
C GLY A 13 15.75 0.38 -0.86
N VAL A 14 14.62 1.04 -0.58
CA VAL A 14 13.60 0.49 0.34
C VAL A 14 13.04 -0.81 -0.20
N VAL A 15 12.62 -0.85 -1.47
CA VAL A 15 12.08 -2.09 -2.08
C VAL A 15 13.09 -3.23 -2.02
N MET A 16 14.36 -2.95 -2.32
CA MET A 16 15.43 -3.93 -2.27
C MET A 16 15.69 -4.44 -0.84
N LEU A 17 15.75 -3.53 0.14
CA LEU A 17 15.90 -3.88 1.56
C LEU A 17 14.75 -4.76 2.06
N VAL A 18 13.50 -4.38 1.77
CA VAL A 18 12.32 -5.17 2.16
C VAL A 18 12.36 -6.55 1.51
N SER A 19 12.70 -6.62 0.22
CA SER A 19 12.80 -7.89 -0.51
C SER A 19 13.87 -8.81 0.07
N GLU A 20 15.02 -8.26 0.44
CA GLU A 20 16.14 -9.04 0.98
C GLU A 20 15.88 -9.50 2.43
N LEU A 21 15.23 -8.65 3.24
CA LEU A 21 14.81 -9.02 4.59
C LEU A 21 13.71 -10.09 4.57
N ALA A 22 12.79 -10.03 3.61
CA ALA A 22 11.77 -11.06 3.42
C ALA A 22 12.38 -12.43 3.09
N LYS A 23 13.46 -12.49 2.29
CA LYS A 23 14.17 -13.76 2.02
C LYS A 23 14.81 -14.37 3.26
N ARG A 24 15.20 -13.56 4.26
CA ARG A 24 15.85 -14.03 5.49
C ARG A 24 14.85 -14.55 6.52
N SER A 25 13.65 -13.96 6.58
CA SER A 25 12.59 -14.40 7.50
C SER A 25 11.23 -13.96 6.98
N ASP A 26 10.33 -14.92 6.74
CA ASP A 26 8.96 -14.63 6.30
C ASP A 26 8.19 -13.77 7.31
N ARG A 27 8.44 -13.96 8.62
CA ARG A 27 7.77 -13.20 9.69
C ARG A 27 8.23 -11.75 9.73
N LEU A 28 9.55 -11.51 9.66
CA LEU A 28 10.09 -10.15 9.62
C LEU A 28 9.76 -9.47 8.29
N GLY A 29 9.80 -10.22 7.19
CA GLY A 29 9.37 -9.77 5.87
C GLY A 29 7.93 -9.29 5.87
N GLY A 30 7.01 -10.09 6.43
CA GLY A 30 5.61 -9.72 6.57
C GLY A 30 5.39 -8.48 7.44
N LEU A 31 6.09 -8.37 8.58
CA LEU A 31 6.00 -7.21 9.46
C LEU A 31 6.45 -5.93 8.74
N ILE A 32 7.61 -5.98 8.09
CA ILE A 32 8.19 -4.83 7.39
C ILE A 32 7.34 -4.46 6.17
N ALA A 33 6.82 -5.45 5.43
CA ALA A 33 5.94 -5.22 4.28
C ALA A 33 4.59 -4.60 4.69
N ALA A 34 4.10 -4.89 5.89
CA ALA A 34 2.89 -4.27 6.43
C ALA A 34 3.11 -2.82 6.91
N MET A 35 4.36 -2.41 7.15
CA MET A 35 4.65 -1.03 7.55
C MET A 35 4.42 -0.07 6.37
N PRO A 36 3.80 1.10 6.60
CA PRO A 36 3.55 2.10 5.57
C PRO A 36 4.82 2.90 5.24
N LEU A 37 5.94 2.24 4.96
CA LEU A 37 7.25 2.85 4.71
C LEU A 37 7.19 3.87 3.56
N VAL A 38 6.49 3.52 2.48
CA VAL A 38 6.30 4.42 1.34
C VAL A 38 5.53 5.67 1.75
N THR A 39 4.44 5.51 2.50
CA THR A 39 3.64 6.65 2.99
C THR A 39 4.47 7.55 3.92
N VAL A 40 5.28 6.99 4.81
CA VAL A 40 6.16 7.77 5.69
C VAL A 40 7.14 8.61 4.87
N ILE A 41 7.77 8.02 3.85
CA ILE A 41 8.68 8.75 2.95
C ILE A 41 7.94 9.86 2.21
N VAL A 42 6.71 9.62 1.76
CA VAL A 42 5.88 10.63 1.10
C VAL A 42 5.52 11.76 2.05
N LEU A 43 5.12 11.47 3.29
CA LEU A 43 4.79 12.48 4.30
C LEU A 43 6.00 13.37 4.64
N ILE A 44 7.19 12.76 4.83
CA ILE A 44 8.44 13.49 5.02
C ILE A 44 8.68 14.42 3.83
N TRP A 45 8.49 13.92 2.61
CA TRP A 45 8.70 14.74 1.43
C TRP A 45 7.70 15.89 1.30
N LEU A 46 6.42 15.66 1.59
CA LEU A 46 5.39 16.71 1.59
C LEU A 46 5.73 17.80 2.61
N TYR A 47 6.20 17.40 3.80
CA TYR A 47 6.65 18.32 4.83
C TYR A 47 7.86 19.15 4.38
N LEU A 48 8.91 18.50 3.85
CA LEU A 48 10.10 19.17 3.32
C LEU A 48 9.79 20.06 2.11
N SER A 49 8.73 19.77 1.37
CA SER A 49 8.26 20.58 0.25
C SER A 49 7.30 21.71 0.68
N HIS A 50 7.24 22.00 1.98
CA HIS A 50 6.39 23.04 2.58
C HIS A 50 4.92 22.99 2.12
N GLN A 51 4.38 21.77 1.95
CA GLN A 51 2.97 21.62 1.60
C GLN A 51 2.07 22.00 2.78
N PRO A 52 0.84 22.50 2.54
CA PRO A 52 -0.11 22.82 3.60
C PRO A 52 -0.35 21.63 4.53
N ALA A 53 -0.50 21.90 5.83
CA ALA A 53 -0.77 20.86 6.84
C ALA A 53 -2.01 20.01 6.50
N GLU A 54 -3.04 20.64 5.93
CA GLU A 54 -4.25 19.96 5.46
C GLU A 54 -3.95 18.90 4.39
N LYS A 55 -3.03 19.18 3.46
CA LYS A 55 -2.66 18.22 2.40
C LYS A 55 -1.89 17.02 2.97
N ILE A 56 -1.03 17.26 3.96
CA ILE A 56 -0.28 16.22 4.67
C ILE A 56 -1.27 15.32 5.45
N ALA A 57 -2.19 15.93 6.20
CA ALA A 57 -3.21 15.22 6.97
C ALA A 57 -4.14 14.41 6.07
N ASN A 58 -4.62 15.01 4.97
CA ASN A 58 -5.48 14.33 4.00
C ASN A 58 -4.76 13.12 3.37
N HIS A 59 -3.47 13.22 3.07
CA HIS A 59 -2.72 12.09 2.53
C HIS A 59 -2.71 10.89 3.49
N ALA A 60 -2.51 11.13 4.79
CA ALA A 60 -2.58 10.07 5.81
C ALA A 60 -4.02 9.53 5.96
N TRP A 61 -5.02 10.40 5.96
CA TRP A 61 -6.44 10.03 6.08
C TRP A 61 -6.91 9.14 4.93
N TYR A 62 -6.66 9.55 3.68
CA TYR A 62 -7.03 8.75 2.51
C TYR A 62 -6.28 7.42 2.47
N THR A 63 -4.98 7.42 2.82
CA THR A 63 -4.20 6.17 2.87
C THR A 63 -4.80 5.18 3.87
N PHE A 64 -5.22 5.65 5.05
CA PHE A 64 -5.89 4.80 6.04
C PHE A 64 -7.14 4.13 5.47
N TRP A 65 -8.03 4.92 4.85
CA TRP A 65 -9.26 4.39 4.26
C TRP A 65 -9.00 3.45 3.07
N TYR A 66 -7.95 3.67 2.29
CA TYR A 66 -7.59 2.81 1.16
C TYR A 66 -6.87 1.52 1.57
N VAL A 67 -6.27 1.44 2.76
CA VAL A 67 -5.68 0.19 3.26
C VAL A 67 -6.75 -0.82 3.65
N ILE A 68 -7.88 -0.40 4.23
CA ILE A 68 -8.97 -1.29 4.65
C ILE A 68 -9.45 -2.22 3.51
N PRO A 69 -9.78 -1.72 2.30
CA PRO A 69 -10.23 -2.58 1.21
C PRO A 69 -9.10 -3.42 0.58
N THR A 70 -7.82 -3.16 0.86
CA THR A 70 -6.72 -3.99 0.38
C THR A 70 -6.36 -5.13 1.33
N LEU A 71 -6.78 -5.07 2.60
CA LEU A 71 -6.55 -6.13 3.58
C LEU A 71 -7.04 -7.53 3.16
N PRO A 72 -8.22 -7.71 2.54
CA PRO A 72 -8.70 -9.03 2.14
C PRO A 72 -7.77 -9.78 1.18
N MET A 73 -7.00 -9.07 0.35
CA MET A 73 -6.01 -9.70 -0.55
C MET A 73 -4.96 -10.51 0.22
N PHE A 74 -4.52 -10.03 1.39
CA PHE A 74 -3.53 -10.75 2.21
C PHE A 74 -4.06 -12.09 2.75
N LEU A 75 -5.38 -12.29 2.78
CA LEU A 75 -6.01 -13.57 3.13
C LEU A 75 -6.31 -14.41 1.89
N ILE A 76 -6.81 -13.79 0.83
CA ILE A 76 -7.23 -14.49 -0.40
C ILE A 76 -6.03 -15.09 -1.14
N PHE A 77 -4.94 -14.33 -1.27
CA PHE A 77 -3.75 -14.78 -1.98
C PHE A 77 -3.16 -16.09 -1.42
N PRO A 78 -2.87 -16.24 -0.11
CA PRO A 78 -2.32 -17.48 0.43
C PRO A 78 -3.30 -18.66 0.35
N ILE A 79 -4.62 -18.43 0.31
CA ILE A 79 -5.63 -19.49 0.15
C ILE A 79 -5.66 -19.99 -1.30
N LEU A 80 -5.52 -19.09 -2.28
CA LEU A 80 -5.54 -19.43 -3.71
C LEU A 80 -4.20 -19.95 -4.21
N PHE A 81 -3.09 -19.48 -3.64
CA PHE A 81 -1.73 -19.79 -4.08
C PHE A 81 -1.46 -21.29 -4.26
N PRO A 82 -1.83 -22.19 -3.32
CA PRO A 82 -1.63 -23.64 -3.48
C PRO A 82 -2.52 -24.27 -4.56
N LYS A 83 -3.62 -23.62 -4.95
CA LYS A 83 -4.64 -24.19 -5.85
C LYS A 83 -4.47 -23.74 -7.30
N LEU A 84 -4.10 -22.48 -7.50
CA LEU A 84 -4.09 -21.82 -8.80
C LEU A 84 -2.69 -21.41 -9.28
N GLY A 85 -1.67 -21.59 -8.43
CA GLY A 85 -0.31 -21.11 -8.68
C GLY A 85 -0.18 -19.58 -8.50
N PHE A 86 1.03 -19.06 -8.69
CA PHE A 86 1.36 -17.66 -8.39
C PHE A 86 0.57 -16.65 -9.23
N TRP A 87 0.71 -16.70 -10.56
CA TRP A 87 0.20 -15.67 -11.47
C TRP A 87 -1.33 -15.57 -11.45
N LEU A 88 -2.03 -16.71 -11.43
CA LEU A 88 -3.48 -16.73 -11.42
C LEU A 88 -4.02 -16.28 -10.05
N SER A 89 -3.39 -16.70 -8.95
CA SER A 89 -3.76 -16.23 -7.61
C SER A 89 -3.56 -14.72 -7.45
N LEU A 90 -2.48 -14.18 -8.02
CA LEU A 90 -2.22 -12.74 -8.02
C LEU A 90 -3.31 -11.99 -8.81
N ALA A 91 -3.60 -12.44 -10.03
CA ALA A 91 -4.63 -11.82 -10.88
C ALA A 91 -6.00 -11.81 -10.20
N VAL A 92 -6.43 -12.95 -9.64
CA VAL A 92 -7.70 -13.05 -8.91
C VAL A 92 -7.72 -12.14 -7.69
N SER A 93 -6.63 -12.09 -6.92
CA SER A 93 -6.54 -11.22 -5.73
C SER A 93 -6.62 -9.73 -6.09
N VAL A 94 -5.99 -9.33 -7.20
CA VAL A 94 -6.03 -7.95 -7.71
C VAL A 94 -7.45 -7.58 -8.17
N ILE A 95 -8.09 -8.43 -8.97
CA ILE A 95 -9.48 -8.21 -9.43
C ILE A 95 -10.42 -8.12 -8.23
N PHE A 96 -10.29 -9.04 -7.27
CA PHE A 96 -11.10 -9.03 -6.06
C PHE A 96 -10.90 -7.74 -5.26
N THR A 97 -9.65 -7.27 -5.13
CA THR A 97 -9.35 -6.01 -4.43
C THR A 97 -10.02 -4.82 -5.10
N MET A 98 -10.00 -4.75 -6.44
CA MET A 98 -10.70 -3.67 -7.16
C MET A 98 -12.21 -3.69 -6.91
N ILE A 99 -12.83 -4.87 -6.97
CA ILE A 99 -14.27 -5.02 -6.71
C ILE A 99 -14.59 -4.61 -5.27
N PHE A 100 -13.80 -5.10 -4.30
CA PHE A 100 -13.99 -4.80 -2.89
C PHE A 100 -13.76 -3.32 -2.58
N PHE A 101 -12.81 -2.68 -3.25
CA PHE A 101 -12.57 -1.24 -3.15
C PHE A 101 -13.79 -0.43 -3.60
N VAL A 102 -14.37 -0.75 -4.77
CA VAL A 102 -15.57 -0.06 -5.26
C VAL A 102 -16.74 -0.26 -4.30
N LEU A 103 -16.98 -1.48 -3.83
CA LEU A 103 -18.02 -1.77 -2.85
C LEU A 103 -17.80 -0.98 -1.55
N PHE A 104 -16.58 -0.98 -1.04
CA PHE A 104 -16.21 -0.24 0.15
C PHE A 104 -16.41 1.27 -0.04
N ALA A 105 -15.94 1.85 -1.14
CA ALA A 105 -16.13 3.26 -1.45
C ALA A 105 -17.61 3.65 -1.48
N VAL A 106 -18.47 2.82 -2.09
CA VAL A 106 -19.93 3.05 -2.11
C VAL A 106 -20.53 2.96 -0.70
N VAL A 107 -20.07 2.04 0.13
CA VAL A 107 -20.54 1.90 1.51
C VAL A 107 -20.12 3.10 2.37
N VAL A 108 -18.84 3.47 2.37
CA VAL A 108 -18.34 4.56 3.20
C VAL A 108 -18.87 5.93 2.73
N LYS A 109 -19.20 6.07 1.43
CA LYS A 109 -19.93 7.25 0.92
C LYS A 109 -21.26 7.49 1.63
N LYS A 110 -21.96 6.43 2.07
CA LYS A 110 -23.21 6.54 2.86
C LYS A 110 -22.97 7.12 4.26
N PHE A 111 -21.74 7.01 4.77
CA PHE A 111 -21.32 7.55 6.06
C PHE A 111 -20.63 8.92 5.93
N GLY A 112 -20.65 9.54 4.75
CA GLY A 112 -20.12 10.89 4.53
C GLY A 112 -18.63 10.97 4.20
N VAL A 113 -17.92 9.85 4.05
CA VAL A 113 -16.52 9.85 3.57
C VAL A 113 -16.53 9.68 2.05
N ILE A 114 -16.09 10.71 1.33
CA ILE A 114 -16.00 10.69 -0.13
C ILE A 114 -14.58 10.23 -0.51
N LEU A 115 -14.48 9.00 -1.00
CA LEU A 115 -13.24 8.38 -1.47
C LEU A 115 -13.11 8.38 -3.01
N LEU A 116 -14.24 8.54 -3.72
CA LEU A 116 -14.38 8.49 -5.19
C LEU A 116 -15.47 9.45 -5.66
#